data_AF-A0A2V6N7Z5-F1
#
_entry.id   AF-A0A2V6N7Z5-F1
#
_cell.length_a   1.000
_cell.length_b   1.000
_cell.length_c   1.000
_cell.angle_alpha   90.00
_cell.angle_beta   90.00
_cell.angle_gamma   90.00
#
_symmetry.space_group_name_H-M   'P 1'
#
loop_
_entity.id
_entity.type
_entity.pdbx_description
1 polymer ?
#
loop_
_entity_poly.entity_id
_entity_poly.type
_entity_poly.pdbx_seq_one_letter_code
_entity_poly.pdbx_strand_id
1 'polypeptide(L)'
;MKQTLTVIAAIALGAFSFAQAQPPGGPHGGWHLNPLEEMSSTLNLTDAQKAKVQPIVDQAKPQLQTIHQEVMTKAKAVIDASVAQIRPLLTPEQQSKLDAIIKAHEDLHNAMKELHEAKGK
;
A
#
# COMPACT_ATOMS: atom_id res chain seq x y z
N MET A 1 37.70 7.58 30.76
CA MET A 1 36.78 8.73 30.81
C MET A 1 35.71 8.51 29.77
N LYS A 2 34.45 8.31 30.18
CA LYS A 2 33.32 8.00 29.29
C LYS A 2 32.66 9.32 28.90
N GLN A 3 32.72 9.70 27.62
CA GLN A 3 32.04 10.90 27.12
C GLN A 3 30.59 10.54 26.78
N THR A 4 29.65 10.97 27.62
CA THR A 4 28.21 10.95 27.36
C THR A 4 27.84 12.16 26.51
N LEU A 5 27.51 11.91 25.24
CA LEU A 5 26.91 12.90 24.34
C LEU A 5 25.39 12.91 24.55
N THR A 6 24.91 13.90 25.30
CA THR A 6 23.48 14.20 25.43
C THR A 6 23.05 15.04 24.23
N VAL A 7 22.34 14.43 23.27
CA VAL A 7 21.69 15.17 22.18
C VAL A 7 20.35 15.69 22.69
N ILE A 8 20.27 17.00 22.91
CA ILE A 8 19.00 17.71 23.09
C ILE A 8 18.40 17.88 21.69
N ALA A 9 17.46 17.02 21.33
CA ALA A 9 16.64 17.22 20.13
C ALA A 9 15.59 18.29 20.41
N ALA A 10 15.90 19.54 20.05
CA ALA A 10 14.91 20.60 19.99
C ALA A 10 13.98 20.35 18.79
N ILE A 11 12.79 19.81 19.04
CA ILE A 11 11.73 19.74 18.03
C ILE A 11 11.08 21.12 17.98
N ALA A 12 11.56 21.96 17.07
CA ALA A 12 10.84 23.15 16.66
C ALA A 12 9.58 22.71 15.88
N LEU A 13 8.42 22.75 16.56
CA LEU A 13 7.12 22.64 15.90
C LEU A 13 6.90 23.89 15.06
N GLY A 14 7.37 23.83 13.81
CA GLY A 14 7.01 24.80 12.79
C GLY A 14 5.50 24.78 12.59
N ALA A 15 4.88 25.94 12.80
CA ALA A 15 3.49 26.20 12.45
C ALA A 15 3.28 25.92 10.94
N PHE A 16 2.65 24.80 10.61
CA PHE A 16 2.18 24.54 9.26
C PHE A 16 0.82 25.20 9.08
N SER A 17 0.83 26.34 8.40
CA SER A 17 -0.36 26.98 7.86
C SER A 17 -1.14 25.98 7.02
N PHE A 18 -2.43 25.82 7.32
CA PHE A 18 -3.41 25.14 6.49
C PHE A 18 -3.57 25.91 5.18
N ALA A 19 -2.79 25.56 4.16
CA ALA A 19 -3.02 26.04 2.81
C ALA A 19 -2.71 24.90 1.84
N GLN A 20 -3.78 24.37 1.25
CA GLN A 20 -3.81 23.35 0.20
C GLN A 20 -3.34 21.96 0.65
N ALA A 21 -4.25 21.23 1.30
CA ALA A 21 -4.22 19.78 1.20
C ALA A 21 -4.35 19.44 -0.30
N GLN A 22 -3.24 18.99 -0.92
CA GLN A 22 -3.33 18.20 -2.14
C GLN A 22 -4.41 17.13 -1.93
N PRO A 23 -5.24 16.82 -2.95
CA PRO A 23 -6.14 15.68 -2.86
C PRO A 23 -5.29 14.48 -2.43
N PRO A 24 -5.75 13.68 -1.44
CA PRO A 24 -5.03 12.50 -0.99
C PRO A 24 -4.64 11.70 -2.23
N GLY A 25 -3.35 11.33 -2.31
CA GLY A 25 -2.76 10.65 -3.44
C GLY A 25 -3.74 9.65 -4.05
N GLY A 26 -4.02 9.84 -5.34
CA GLY A 26 -4.92 8.98 -6.09
C GLY A 26 -4.58 7.51 -5.85
N PRO A 27 -5.59 6.61 -5.93
CA PRO A 27 -5.46 5.22 -5.52
C PRO A 27 -4.17 4.64 -6.11
N HIS A 28 -3.23 4.27 -5.24
CA HIS A 28 -2.01 3.56 -5.60
C HIS A 28 -2.40 2.48 -6.59
N GLY A 29 -1.92 2.63 -7.83
CA GLY A 29 -2.36 1.91 -9.02
C GLY A 29 -2.62 0.45 -8.69
N GLY A 30 -3.90 0.11 -8.61
CA GLY A 30 -4.29 -1.26 -8.37
C GLY A 30 -3.67 -2.12 -9.46
N TRP A 31 -3.37 -3.36 -9.10
CA TRP A 31 -3.06 -4.46 -10.02
C TRP A 31 -4.27 -4.81 -10.93
N HIS A 32 -5.07 -3.82 -11.29
CA HIS A 32 -6.29 -3.89 -12.08
C HIS A 32 -6.06 -3.61 -13.56
N LEU A 33 -4.86 -3.22 -13.97
CA LEU A 33 -4.49 -3.25 -15.37
C LEU A 33 -4.15 -4.70 -15.74
N ASN A 34 -4.87 -5.26 -16.71
CA ASN A 34 -4.48 -6.51 -17.35
C ASN A 34 -3.10 -6.25 -17.98
N PRO A 35 -2.01 -6.85 -17.47
CA PRO A 35 -0.65 -6.52 -17.91
C PRO A 35 -0.46 -6.75 -19.41
N LEU A 36 -1.21 -7.70 -19.97
CA LEU A 36 -1.21 -7.96 -21.40
C LEU A 36 -1.88 -6.84 -22.19
N GLU A 37 -2.92 -6.20 -21.67
CA GLU A 37 -3.65 -5.15 -22.37
C GLU A 37 -2.80 -3.86 -22.44
N GLU A 38 -2.16 -3.50 -21.33
CA GLU A 38 -1.24 -2.36 -21.27
C GLU A 38 -0.03 -2.57 -22.21
N MET A 39 0.59 -3.75 -22.15
CA MET A 39 1.69 -4.10 -23.05
C MET A 39 1.24 -4.15 -24.52
N SER A 40 0.04 -4.68 -24.77
CA SER A 40 -0.55 -4.75 -26.09
C SER A 40 -0.76 -3.39 -26.72
N SER A 41 -1.32 -2.44 -25.96
CA SER A 41 -1.54 -1.08 -26.41
C SER A 41 -0.23 -0.34 -26.62
N THR A 42 0.71 -0.47 -25.68
CA THR A 42 2.01 0.20 -25.73
C THR A 42 2.86 -0.27 -26.91
N LEU A 43 2.84 -1.57 -27.21
CA LEU A 43 3.66 -2.18 -28.26
C LEU A 43 2.90 -2.36 -29.58
N ASN A 44 1.64 -1.93 -29.66
CA ASN A 44 0.75 -2.15 -30.80
C ASN A 44 0.72 -3.62 -31.26
N LEU A 45 0.56 -4.56 -30.32
CA LEU A 45 0.56 -5.99 -30.63
C LEU A 45 -0.62 -6.36 -31.53
N THR A 46 -0.34 -7.06 -32.62
CA THR A 46 -1.36 -7.69 -33.47
C THR A 46 -2.06 -8.83 -32.71
N ASP A 47 -3.27 -9.20 -33.15
CA ASP A 47 -4.03 -10.30 -32.53
C ASP A 47 -3.23 -11.62 -32.52
N ALA A 48 -2.48 -11.89 -33.59
CA ALA A 48 -1.61 -13.06 -33.68
C ALA A 48 -0.46 -13.02 -32.67
N GLN A 49 0.06 -11.84 -32.32
CA GLN A 49 1.06 -11.69 -31.27
C GLN A 49 0.44 -11.82 -29.87
N LYS A 50 -0.72 -11.19 -29.64
CA LYS A 50 -1.46 -11.32 -28.37
C LYS A 50 -1.76 -12.78 -28.04
N ALA A 51 -2.24 -13.54 -29.04
CA ALA A 51 -2.53 -14.97 -28.88
C ALA A 51 -1.31 -15.80 -28.45
N LYS A 52 -0.09 -15.42 -28.89
CA LYS A 52 1.15 -16.09 -28.50
C LYS A 52 1.64 -15.68 -27.10
N VAL A 53 1.36 -14.46 -26.68
CA VAL A 53 1.83 -13.91 -25.39
C VAL A 53 0.88 -14.26 -24.24
N GLN A 54 -0.42 -14.39 -24.51
CA GLN A 54 -1.45 -14.75 -23.54
C GLN A 54 -1.06 -15.93 -22.63
N PRO A 55 -0.65 -17.12 -23.15
CA PRO A 55 -0.30 -18.24 -22.29
C PRO A 55 0.93 -17.97 -21.40
N ILE A 56 1.88 -17.13 -21.84
CA ILE A 56 3.06 -16.75 -21.05
C ILE A 56 2.63 -15.92 -19.84
N VAL A 57 1.74 -14.95 -20.06
CA VAL A 57 1.19 -14.11 -18.98
C VAL A 57 0.32 -14.94 -18.03
N ASP A 58 -0.51 -15.83 -18.56
CA ASP A 58 -1.37 -16.69 -17.73
C ASP A 58 -0.58 -17.66 -16.86
N GLN A 59 0.55 -18.19 -17.35
CA GLN A 59 1.47 -19.00 -16.55
C GLN A 59 2.12 -18.19 -15.41
N ALA A 60 2.42 -16.90 -15.64
CA ALA A 60 3.07 -16.04 -14.64
C ALA A 60 2.11 -15.53 -13.54
N LYS A 61 0.83 -15.31 -13.87
CA LYS A 61 -0.20 -14.82 -12.94
C LYS A 61 -0.20 -15.49 -11.56
N PRO A 62 -0.28 -16.82 -11.41
CA PRO A 62 -0.34 -17.46 -10.10
C PRO A 62 0.94 -17.26 -9.27
N GLN A 63 2.10 -17.17 -9.92
CA GLN A 63 3.37 -16.90 -9.23
C GLN A 63 3.40 -15.47 -8.66
N LEU A 64 2.96 -14.50 -9.47
CA LEU A 64 2.86 -13.11 -9.04
C LEU A 64 1.83 -12.93 -7.92
N GLN A 65 0.70 -13.64 -7.98
CA GLN A 65 -0.29 -13.64 -6.89
C GLN A 65 0.32 -14.16 -5.58
N THR A 66 1.06 -15.28 -5.63
CA THR A 66 1.76 -15.83 -4.46
C THR A 66 2.75 -14.82 -3.87
N ILE A 67 3.60 -14.23 -4.70
CA ILE A 67 4.58 -13.22 -4.28
C ILE A 67 3.88 -12.01 -3.66
N HIS A 68 2.80 -11.53 -4.28
CA HIS A 68 2.01 -10.42 -3.77
C HIS A 68 1.50 -10.70 -2.36
N GLN A 69 0.89 -11.88 -2.13
CA GLN A 69 0.39 -12.26 -0.80
C GLN A 69 1.50 -12.33 0.25
N GLU A 70 2.65 -12.90 -0.11
CA GLU A 70 3.81 -12.98 0.79
C GLU A 70 4.33 -11.59 1.17
N VAL A 71 4.50 -10.72 0.17
CA VAL A 71 4.98 -9.35 0.37
C VAL A 71 4.00 -8.54 1.21
N MET A 72 2.70 -8.63 0.94
CA MET A 72 1.68 -7.93 1.73
C MET A 72 1.67 -8.38 3.19
N THR A 73 1.82 -9.68 3.44
CA THR A 73 1.91 -10.23 4.80
C THR A 73 3.12 -9.70 5.54
N LYS A 74 4.30 -9.73 4.90
CA LYS A 74 5.55 -9.21 5.49
C LYS A 74 5.49 -7.70 5.72
N ALA A 75 4.95 -6.95 4.76
CA ALA A 75 4.79 -5.50 4.88
C ALA A 75 3.87 -5.14 6.05
N LYS A 76 2.73 -5.85 6.21
CA LYS A 76 1.83 -5.66 7.35
C LYS A 76 2.55 -5.85 8.68
N ALA A 77 3.34 -6.92 8.81
CA ALA A 77 4.09 -7.17 10.06
C ALA A 77 5.06 -6.04 10.40
N VAL A 78 5.77 -5.48 9.40
CA VAL A 78 6.67 -4.34 9.59
C VAL A 78 5.91 -3.08 9.99
N ILE A 79 4.76 -2.81 9.35
CA ILE A 79 3.91 -1.67 9.67
C ILE A 79 3.37 -1.79 11.10
N ASP A 80 2.82 -2.95 11.47
CA ASP A 80 2.26 -3.20 12.80
C ASP A 80 3.33 -3.01 13.90
N ALA A 81 4.55 -3.53 13.67
CA ALA A 81 5.68 -3.32 14.58
C ALA A 81 6.12 -1.85 14.69
N SER A 82 6.05 -1.09 13.59
CA SER A 82 6.38 0.34 13.58
C SER A 82 5.31 1.15 14.32
N VAL A 83 4.04 0.84 14.10
CA VAL A 83 2.91 1.44 14.81
C VAL A 83 3.02 1.20 16.31
N ALA A 84 3.38 -0.01 16.74
CA ALA A 84 3.57 -0.33 18.16
C ALA A 84 4.64 0.55 18.83
N GLN A 85 5.72 0.89 18.11
CA GLN A 85 6.79 1.76 18.61
C GLN A 85 6.40 3.24 18.61
N ILE A 86 5.61 3.69 17.63
CA ILE A 86 5.16 5.09 17.51
C ILE A 86 4.07 5.41 18.52
N ARG A 87 3.14 4.47 18.76
CA ARG A 87 1.96 4.67 19.62
C ARG A 87 2.25 5.28 21.01
N PRO A 88 3.26 4.85 21.78
CA PRO A 88 3.56 5.46 23.09
C PRO A 88 4.10 6.90 23.01
N LEU A 89 4.52 7.37 21.83
CA LEU A 89 4.99 8.74 21.59
C LEU A 89 3.85 9.71 21.29
N LEU A 90 2.63 9.20 21.11
CA LEU A 90 1.46 9.98 20.73
C LEU A 90 0.66 10.43 21.95
N THR A 91 0.01 11.59 21.83
CA THR A 91 -1.01 12.01 22.80
C THR A 91 -2.25 11.12 22.70
N PRO A 92 -3.13 11.09 23.72
CA PRO A 92 -4.37 10.32 23.66
C PRO A 92 -5.25 10.66 22.44
N GLU A 93 -5.33 11.94 22.07
CA GLU A 93 -6.09 12.37 20.88
C GLU A 93 -5.47 11.84 19.58
N GLN A 94 -4.14 11.85 19.48
CA GLN A 94 -3.42 11.32 18.31
C GLN A 94 -3.55 9.79 18.20
N GLN A 95 -3.55 9.07 19.32
CA GLN A 95 -3.79 7.63 19.35
C GLN A 95 -5.19 7.30 18.81
N SER A 96 -6.22 8.05 19.23
CA SER A 96 -7.58 7.88 18.72
C SER A 96 -7.67 8.11 17.21
N LYS A 97 -6.98 9.13 16.67
CA LYS A 97 -6.90 9.38 15.22
C LYS A 97 -6.20 8.25 14.48
N LEU A 98 -5.09 7.74 15.03
CA LEU A 98 -4.36 6.61 14.46
C LEU A 98 -5.25 5.36 14.40
N ASP A 99 -6.00 5.07 15.46
CA ASP A 99 -6.93 3.92 15.50
C ASP A 99 -8.02 4.04 14.43
N ALA A 100 -8.57 5.24 14.23
CA ALA A 100 -9.55 5.48 13.19
C ALA A 100 -8.99 5.24 11.78
N ILE A 101 -7.74 5.65 11.53
CA ILE A 101 -7.06 5.42 10.25
C ILE A 101 -6.83 3.92 10.02
N ILE A 102 -6.33 3.20 11.03
CA ILE A 102 -6.09 1.76 10.95
C ILE A 102 -7.41 1.04 10.66
N LYS A 103 -8.47 1.35 11.40
CA LYS A 103 -9.79 0.76 11.21
C LYS A 103 -10.34 1.03 9.80
N ALA A 104 -10.27 2.26 9.33
CA ALA A 104 -10.76 2.60 7.99
C ALA A 104 -10.02 1.82 6.89
N HIS A 105 -8.71 1.60 7.06
CA HIS A 105 -7.91 0.80 6.14
C HIS A 105 -8.33 -0.68 6.15
N GLU A 106 -8.54 -1.27 7.33
CA GLU A 106 -8.99 -2.66 7.48
C GLU A 106 -10.40 -2.88 6.90
N ASP A 107 -11.33 -1.97 7.19
CA ASP A 107 -12.70 -2.04 6.69
C ASP A 107 -12.74 -1.95 5.15
N LEU A 108 -11.94 -1.06 4.56
CA LEU A 108 -11.81 -0.94 3.10
C LEU A 108 -11.22 -2.22 2.50
N HIS A 109 -10.16 -2.78 3.09
CA HIS A 109 -9.55 -4.02 2.63
C HIS A 109 -10.56 -5.18 2.64
N ASN A 110 -11.32 -5.33 3.73
CA ASN A 110 -12.33 -6.38 3.86
C ASN A 110 -13.46 -6.19 2.85
N ALA A 111 -13.97 -4.97 2.68
CA ALA A 111 -15.00 -4.68 1.68
C ALA A 111 -14.52 -4.98 0.25
N MET A 112 -13.27 -4.64 -0.08
CA MET A 112 -12.67 -4.96 -1.38
C MET A 112 -12.53 -6.46 -1.60
N LYS A 113 -12.17 -7.21 -0.55
CA LYS A 113 -12.09 -8.67 -0.60
C LYS A 113 -13.47 -9.30 -0.83
N GLU A 114 -14.48 -8.88 -0.09
CA GLU A 114 -15.87 -9.32 -0.27
C GLU A 114 -16.39 -9.01 -1.68
N LEU A 115 -16.10 -7.82 -2.21
CA LEU A 115 -16.46 -7.44 -3.57
C LEU A 115 -15.79 -8.35 -4.61
N HIS A 116 -14.51 -8.69 -4.41
CA HIS A 116 -13.78 -9.59 -5.30
C HIS A 116 -14.37 -11.00 -5.27
N GLU A 117 -14.67 -11.53 -4.08
CA GLU A 117 -15.29 -12.86 -3.91
C GLU A 117 -16.71 -12.91 -4.50
N ALA A 118 -17.48 -11.82 -4.37
CA ALA A 118 -18.82 -11.72 -4.96
C ALA A 118 -18.80 -11.63 -6.49
N LYS A 119 -17.77 -11.00 -7.08
CA LYS A 119 -17.60 -10.88 -8.54
C LYS A 119 -16.88 -12.07 -9.19
N GLY A 120 -16.18 -12.88 -8.39
CA GLY A 120 -15.45 -14.07 -8.84
C GLY A 120 -16.27 -15.37 -8.84
N LYS A 121 -17.57 -15.30 -8.54
CA LYS A 121 -18.56 -16.37 -8.70
C LYS A 121 -19.48 -16.05 -9.88
#